data_AF-A0A6G3XBQ5-F1
#
_entry.id   AF-A0A6G3XBQ5-F1
#
_cell.length_a   1.000
_cell.length_b   1.000
_cell.length_c   1.000
_cell.angle_alpha   90.00
_cell.angle_beta   90.00
_cell.angle_gamma   90.00
#
_symmetry.space_group_name_H-M   'P 1'
#
loop_
_entity.id
_entity.type
_entity.pdbx_description
1 polymer ?
#
loop_
_entity_poly.entity_id
_entity_poly.type
_entity_poly.pdbx_seq_one_letter_code
_entity_poly.pdbx_strand_id
1 'polypeptide(L)'
;DDVLRAMIRAEVLEGRQIAVVFDAPTREWAAKVNAPMVNLYLYDIREDMRRRERGLHNEYDERGAIVARRRPPRFFKLSYLITAWTKRPEDEHR
;
A
#
# COMPACT_ATOMS: atom_id res chain seq x y z
N ASP A 1 -2.86 3.78 -1.45
CA ASP A 1 -3.82 2.91 -0.74
C ASP A 1 -4.99 2.42 -1.59
N ASP A 2 -5.58 3.24 -2.48
CA ASP A 2 -6.75 2.83 -3.27
C ASP A 2 -6.54 1.60 -4.17
N VAL A 3 -5.36 1.46 -4.79
CA VAL A 3 -5.03 0.26 -5.59
C VAL A 3 -4.98 -0.99 -4.72
N LEU A 4 -4.36 -0.90 -3.54
CA LEU A 4 -4.27 -2.02 -2.59
C LEU A 4 -5.65 -2.38 -2.05
N ARG A 5 -6.49 -1.37 -1.77
CA ARG A 5 -7.89 -1.55 -1.37
C ARG A 5 -8.70 -2.26 -2.45
N ALA A 6 -8.55 -1.87 -3.72
CA ALA A 6 -9.25 -2.49 -4.85
C ALA A 6 -8.82 -3.95 -5.02
N MET A 7 -7.52 -4.24 -4.98
CA MET A 7 -6.97 -5.59 -5.08
C MET A 7 -7.48 -6.50 -3.95
N ILE A 8 -7.44 -6.05 -2.70
CA ILE A 8 -7.87 -6.87 -1.55
C ILE A 8 -9.38 -7.12 -1.59
N ARG A 9 -10.17 -6.12 -1.99
CA ARG A 9 -11.62 -6.29 -2.15
C ARG A 9 -11.96 -7.28 -3.26
N ALA A 10 -11.20 -7.27 -4.35
CA ALA A 10 -11.42 -8.16 -5.48
C ALA A 10 -10.98 -9.61 -5.20
N GLU A 11 -9.84 -9.82 -4.52
CA GLU A 11 -9.26 -11.17 -4.41
C GLU A 11 -9.51 -11.87 -3.08
N VAL A 12 -9.65 -11.13 -1.97
CA VAL A 12 -9.67 -11.74 -0.62
C VAL A 12 -11.08 -11.77 -0.02
N LEU A 13 -11.99 -10.91 -0.51
CA LEU A 13 -13.27 -10.63 0.13
C LEU A 13 -14.50 -11.00 -0.71
N GLU A 14 -14.35 -11.75 -1.80
CA GLU A 14 -15.49 -12.21 -2.59
C GLU A 14 -16.54 -12.90 -1.69
N GLY A 15 -17.69 -12.24 -1.55
CA GLY A 15 -18.84 -12.72 -0.77
C GLY A 15 -18.81 -12.48 0.75
N ARG A 16 -17.75 -11.93 1.35
CA ARG A 16 -17.68 -11.70 2.81
C ARG A 16 -17.74 -10.20 3.16
N GLN A 17 -18.65 -9.82 4.07
CA GLN A 17 -18.76 -8.44 4.59
C GLN A 17 -17.65 -8.13 5.62
N ILE A 18 -16.40 -8.09 5.18
CA ILE A 18 -15.25 -7.72 6.01
C ILE A 18 -14.81 -6.31 5.65
N ALA A 19 -14.65 -5.45 6.65
CA ALA A 19 -14.18 -4.09 6.45
C ALA A 19 -12.66 -4.04 6.26
N VAL A 20 -12.17 -3.14 5.38
CA VAL A 20 -10.73 -2.92 5.15
C VAL A 20 -10.36 -1.49 5.55
N VAL A 21 -9.45 -1.35 6.50
CA VAL A 21 -9.00 -0.09 7.09
C VAL A 21 -7.49 0.09 6.85
N PHE A 22 -7.02 1.34 6.76
CA PHE A 22 -5.62 1.69 6.46
C PHE A 22 -4.96 2.57 7.54
N ASP A 23 -5.56 2.58 8.73
CA ASP A 23 -5.13 3.45 9.83
C ASP A 23 -4.12 2.75 10.73
N ALA A 24 -3.33 3.53 11.49
CA ALA A 24 -2.47 2.97 12.51
C ALA A 24 -3.31 2.22 13.58
N PRO A 25 -2.99 0.94 13.89
CA PRO A 25 -3.69 0.18 14.92
C PRO A 25 -3.28 0.70 16.31
N THR A 26 -3.93 1.79 16.74
CA THR A 26 -3.79 2.30 18.12
C THR A 26 -4.71 1.54 19.07
N ARG A 27 -4.47 1.66 20.37
CA ARG A 27 -5.31 1.00 21.38
C ARG A 27 -6.73 1.56 21.38
N GLU A 28 -6.86 2.87 21.21
CA GLU A 28 -8.13 3.59 21.09
C GLU A 28 -8.87 3.22 19.80
N TRP A 29 -8.13 2.95 18.72
CA TRP A 29 -8.69 2.42 17.48
C TRP A 29 -9.20 0.98 17.65
N ALA A 30 -8.41 0.11 18.28
CA ALA A 30 -8.80 -1.29 18.51
C ALA A 30 -10.09 -1.40 19.35
N ALA A 31 -10.28 -0.50 20.32
CA ALA A 31 -11.50 -0.42 21.12
C ALA A 31 -12.78 -0.11 20.32
N LYS A 32 -12.65 0.45 19.11
CA LYS A 32 -13.78 0.79 18.22
C LYS A 32 -14.16 -0.35 17.27
N VAL A 33 -13.38 -1.43 17.22
CA VAL A 33 -13.62 -2.55 16.30
C VAL A 33 -14.82 -3.38 16.79
N ASN A 34 -15.90 -3.37 16.01
CA ASN A 34 -17.16 -4.03 16.37
C ASN A 34 -17.61 -5.13 15.40
N ALA A 35 -16.87 -5.33 14.31
CA ALA A 35 -17.13 -6.35 13.29
C ALA A 35 -15.80 -6.88 12.73
N PRO A 36 -15.78 -8.06 12.11
CA PRO A 36 -14.59 -8.59 11.45
C PRO A 36 -14.00 -7.58 10.46
N MET A 37 -12.72 -7.25 10.65
CA MET A 37 -12.02 -6.31 9.78
C MET A 37 -10.55 -6.64 9.61
N VAL A 38 -10.01 -6.23 8.47
CA VAL A 38 -8.58 -6.28 8.18
C VAL A 38 -8.04 -4.86 8.18
N ASN A 39 -6.99 -4.63 8.96
CA ASN A 39 -6.27 -3.37 8.97
C ASN A 39 -4.92 -3.51 8.25
N LEU A 40 -4.64 -2.58 7.34
CA LEU A 40 -3.43 -2.49 6.56
C LEU A 40 -2.72 -1.18 6.85
N TYR A 41 -1.83 -1.22 7.83
CA TYR A 41 -1.08 -0.04 8.21
C TYR A 41 0.21 0.07 7.40
N LEU A 42 0.44 1.20 6.74
CA LEU A 42 1.73 1.50 6.11
C LEU A 42 2.78 1.75 7.21
N TYR A 43 3.54 0.71 7.53
CA TYR A 43 4.53 0.75 8.60
C TYR A 43 5.77 1.54 8.21
N ASP A 44 6.21 1.41 6.95
CA ASP A 44 7.47 1.97 6.51
C ASP A 44 7.47 2.25 5.00
N ILE A 45 8.09 3.36 4.62
CA ILE A 45 8.30 3.78 3.23
C ILE A 45 9.77 4.14 3.06
N ARG A 46 10.46 3.43 2.17
CA ARG A 46 11.89 3.66 1.89
C ARG A 46 12.15 3.80 0.40
N GLU A 47 12.91 4.82 0.03
CA GLU A 47 13.46 4.93 -1.33
C GLU A 47 14.43 3.76 -1.58
N ASP A 48 14.31 3.09 -2.73
CA ASP A 48 15.29 2.09 -3.14
C ASP A 48 16.54 2.79 -3.68
N MET A 49 17.46 3.07 -2.76
CA MET A 49 18.72 3.77 -3.06
C MET A 49 19.61 3.04 -4.07
N ARG A 50 19.43 1.72 -4.29
CA ARG A 50 20.18 0.98 -5.31
C ARG A 50 19.75 1.32 -6.72
N ARG A 51 18.50 1.76 -6.90
CA ARG A 51 17.92 2.18 -8.20
C ARG A 51 17.96 3.69 -8.39
N ARG A 52 18.59 4.42 -7.47
CA ARG A 52 18.64 5.88 -7.53
C ARG A 52 19.66 6.32 -8.57
N GLU A 53 19.15 6.78 -9.69
CA GLU A 53 19.94 7.50 -10.68
C GLU A 53 20.08 8.97 -10.26
N ARG A 54 21.26 9.55 -10.53
CA ARG A 54 21.54 10.97 -10.29
C ARG A 54 21.73 11.66 -11.64
N GLY A 55 21.29 12.91 -11.73
CA GLY A 55 21.38 13.71 -12.96
C GLY A 55 20.03 13.90 -13.63
N LEU A 56 20.06 14.45 -14.83
CA LEU A 56 18.90 14.65 -15.70
C LEU A 56 19.03 13.71 -16.90
N HIS A 57 17.95 12.99 -17.21
CA HIS A 57 17.86 12.20 -18.43
C HIS A 57 17.45 13.12 -19.55
N ASN A 58 18.23 13.11 -20.63
CA ASN A 58 17.85 13.80 -21.85
C ASN A 58 16.80 12.94 -22.57
N GLU A 59 15.68 13.56 -22.90
CA GLU A 59 14.66 13.02 -23.78
C GLU A 59 15.01 13.51 -25.20
N TYR A 60 15.13 12.58 -26.14
CA TYR A 60 15.53 12.86 -27.51
C TYR A 60 14.34 12.72 -28.45
N ASP A 61 14.26 13.57 -29.47
CA ASP A 61 13.34 13.37 -30.60
C ASP A 61 13.89 12.33 -31.60
N GLU A 62 13.10 12.03 -32.63
CA GLU A 62 13.46 11.10 -33.71
C GLU A 62 14.70 11.54 -34.51
N ARG A 63 15.10 12.81 -34.39
CA ARG A 63 16.27 13.40 -35.07
C ARG A 63 17.49 13.48 -34.16
N GLY A 64 17.39 12.99 -32.92
CA GLY A 64 18.47 12.97 -31.93
C GLY A 64 18.71 14.31 -31.24
N ALA A 65 17.81 15.29 -31.36
CA ALA A 65 17.88 16.55 -30.62
C ALA A 65 17.27 16.38 -29.22
N ILE A 66 17.88 17.03 -28.22
CA ILE A 66 17.36 17.02 -26.85
C ILE A 66 16.10 17.90 -26.79
N VAL A 67 14.94 17.30 -26.51
CA VAL A 67 13.66 18.00 -26.39
C VAL A 67 13.25 18.25 -24.94
N ALA A 68 13.76 17.46 -23.99
CA ALA A 68 13.52 17.70 -22.57
C ALA A 68 14.62 17.11 -21.67
N ARG A 69 14.62 17.54 -20.41
CA ARG A 69 15.45 16.97 -19.35
C ARG A 69 14.57 16.57 -18.17
N ARG A 70 14.51 15.28 -17.85
CA ARG A 70 13.68 14.77 -16.74
C ARG A 70 14.55 14.21 -15.63
N ARG A 71 14.06 14.35 -14.39
CA ARG A 71 14.66 13.63 -13.27
C ARG A 71 14.32 12.14 -13.41
N PRO A 72 15.26 11.23 -13.12
CA PRO A 72 14.98 9.80 -13.14
C PRO A 72 13.86 9.44 -12.16
N PRO A 73 13.07 8.40 -12.47
CA PRO A 73 12.02 7.94 -11.57
C PRO A 73 12.62 7.47 -10.25
N ARG A 74 11.95 7.78 -9.14
CA ARG A 74 12.31 7.28 -7.82
C ARG A 74 11.48 6.05 -7.51
N PHE A 75 12.14 4.97 -7.15
CA PHE A 75 11.50 3.74 -6.72
C PHE A 75 11.37 3.73 -5.21
N PHE A 76 10.19 3.39 -4.69
CA PHE A 76 9.93 3.27 -3.27
C PHE A 76 9.47 1.85 -2.94
N LYS A 77 9.93 1.35 -1.79
CA LYS A 77 9.43 0.14 -1.15
C LYS A 77 8.46 0.55 -0.06
N LEU A 78 7.25 0.01 -0.11
CA LEU A 78 6.19 0.22 0.85
C LEU A 78 6.03 -1.06 1.66
N SER A 79 6.22 -0.98 2.97
CA SER A 79 6.07 -2.10 3.89
C SER A 79 4.77 -1.92 4.67
N TYR A 80 3.82 -2.83 4.49
CA TYR A 80 2.54 -2.81 5.20
C TYR A 80 2.51 -3.88 6.30
N LEU A 81 1.98 -3.50 7.46
CA LEU A 81 1.61 -4.42 8.53
C LEU A 81 0.13 -4.75 8.39
N ILE A 82 -0.17 -6.02 8.15
CA ILE A 82 -1.54 -6.52 7.99
C ILE A 82 -1.96 -7.21 9.28
N THR A 83 -3.12 -6.83 9.82
CA THR A 83 -3.70 -7.43 11.02
C THR A 83 -5.18 -7.71 10.81
N ALA A 84 -5.65 -8.87 11.26
CA ALA A 84 -7.07 -9.24 11.23
C ALA A 84 -7.64 -9.14 12.64
N TRP A 85 -8.84 -8.56 12.75
CA TRP A 85 -9.51 -8.32 14.02
C TRP A 85 -10.92 -8.93 13.96
N THR A 86 -11.28 -9.67 15.00
CA THR A 86 -12.63 -10.21 15.23
C THR A 86 -13.03 -9.99 16.69
N LYS A 87 -14.34 -9.99 16.97
CA LYS A 87 -14.89 -9.79 18.33
C LYS A 87 -15.24 -11.11 19.03
N ARG A 88 -15.34 -12.21 18.27
CA ARG A 88 -15.69 -13.54 18.77
C ARG A 88 -14.49 -14.48 18.61
N PRO A 89 -13.97 -15.09 19.68
CA PRO A 89 -12.91 -16.10 19.60
C PRO A 89 -13.28 -17.29 18.70
N GLU A 90 -14.58 -17.55 18.57
CA GLU A 90 -15.16 -18.64 17.77
C GLU A 90 -14.94 -18.45 16.25
N ASP A 91 -14.71 -17.21 15.79
CA ASP A 91 -14.53 -16.87 14.37
C ASP A 91 -13.04 -16.87 13.95
N GLU A 92 -12.08 -17.12 14.84
CA GLU A 92 -10.64 -17.17 14.48
C GLU A 92 -10.25 -18.42 13.66
N HIS A 93 -11.13 -19.43 13.61
CA HIS A 93 -10.84 -20.74 13.02
C HIS A 93 -11.65 -21.09 11.76
N ARG A 94 -12.34 -20.14 11.11
CA ARG A 94 -13.20 -20.41 9.93
C ARG A 94 -12.85 -19.62 8.66
#